data_AF-A0A936H5J0-F1
#
_entry.id   AF-A0A936H5J0-F1
#
_cell.length_a   1.000
_cell.length_b   1.000
_cell.length_c   1.000
_cell.angle_alpha   90.00
_cell.angle_beta   90.00
_cell.angle_gamma   90.00
#
_symmetry.space_group_name_H-M   'P 1'
#
loop_
_entity.id
_entity.type
_entity.pdbx_description
1 polymer ?
#
loop_
_entity_poly.entity_id
_entity_poly.type
_entity_poly.pdbx_seq_one_letter_code
_entity_poly.pdbx_strand_id
1 'polypeptide(L)'
;MTRLLSGSQPPGGAGVLDRRANFPQKLNTRTGKTYRLPSEAEWQYAARGGHRSQGFTYSGGNKLNEVGWYDENSHAETKPVGLKQPNELGLYDMSGNVWEWCADVWHDNLMRAPGRRKRVDNRRRSRSPSGSWRVRGLR
;
A
#
# COMPACT_ATOMS: atom_id res chain seq x y z
N MET A 1 -1.61 13.40 2.34
CA MET A 1 -1.82 12.05 1.77
C MET A 1 -1.76 12.19 0.26
N THR A 2 -0.87 11.44 -0.38
CA THR A 2 -0.25 11.81 -1.67
C THR A 2 -1.20 11.64 -2.85
N ARG A 3 -1.56 12.76 -3.49
CA ARG A 3 -2.14 12.81 -4.84
C ARG A 3 -1.02 12.61 -5.85
N LEU A 4 -0.91 11.43 -6.46
CA LEU A 4 -0.10 11.21 -7.65
C LEU A 4 -0.85 10.35 -8.67
N LEU A 5 -1.49 11.07 -9.60
CA LEU A 5 -1.73 10.73 -11.00
C LEU A 5 -2.56 9.47 -11.27
N SER A 6 -3.85 9.69 -11.59
CA SER A 6 -4.52 8.84 -12.57
C SER A 6 -3.70 8.89 -13.86
N GLY A 7 -3.30 7.71 -14.32
CA GLY A 7 -2.39 7.57 -15.43
C GLY A 7 -2.08 6.10 -15.56
N SER A 8 -2.78 5.46 -16.48
CA SER A 8 -2.48 4.14 -17.07
C SER A 8 -0.99 3.78 -16.99
N GLN A 9 -0.73 2.57 -16.49
CA GLN A 9 0.61 1.95 -16.41
C GLN A 9 1.42 2.08 -17.72
N PRO A 10 2.75 2.12 -17.60
CA PRO A 10 3.62 1.37 -18.50
C PRO A 10 4.28 0.20 -17.74
N PRO A 11 4.58 -0.92 -18.42
CA PRO A 11 5.33 -2.02 -17.85
C PRO A 11 6.81 -1.62 -17.75
N GLY A 12 7.40 -1.80 -16.56
CA GLY A 12 8.85 -1.87 -16.36
C GLY A 12 9.68 -0.69 -16.91
N GLY A 13 9.70 0.44 -16.22
CA GLY A 13 10.60 1.56 -16.55
C GLY A 13 11.21 2.22 -15.31
N ALA A 14 12.51 2.55 -15.38
CA ALA A 14 13.31 3.18 -14.31
C ALA A 14 12.66 4.40 -13.63
N GLY A 15 11.71 5.08 -14.30
CA GLY A 15 10.98 6.24 -13.76
C GLY A 15 9.93 5.95 -12.68
N VAL A 16 9.56 4.68 -12.43
CA VAL A 16 8.69 4.30 -11.29
C VAL A 16 9.50 4.16 -10.01
N LEU A 17 10.71 3.59 -10.11
CA LEU A 17 11.62 3.43 -8.98
C LEU A 17 12.12 4.79 -8.47
N ASP A 18 12.39 5.72 -9.39
CA ASP A 18 12.83 7.08 -9.08
C ASP A 18 11.79 7.83 -8.22
N ARG A 19 10.51 7.74 -8.59
CA ARG A 19 9.42 8.42 -7.85
C ARG A 19 9.22 7.86 -6.44
N ARG A 20 9.36 6.55 -6.25
CA ARG A 20 9.25 5.88 -4.94
C ARG A 20 10.36 6.30 -3.99
N ALA A 21 11.61 6.32 -4.46
CA ALA A 21 12.77 6.65 -3.63
C ALA A 21 12.87 8.16 -3.33
N ASN A 22 12.57 9.00 -4.32
CA ASN A 22 12.84 10.44 -4.23
C ASN A 22 11.72 11.22 -3.53
N PHE A 23 10.50 10.69 -3.47
CA PHE A 23 9.38 11.45 -2.90
C PHE A 23 9.52 11.75 -1.40
N PRO A 24 9.82 10.77 -0.52
CA PRO A 24 10.03 11.05 0.90
C PRO A 24 11.19 12.01 1.14
N GLN A 25 12.29 11.87 0.38
CA GLN A 25 13.46 12.74 0.50
C GLN A 25 13.11 14.19 0.15
N LYS A 26 12.37 14.42 -0.94
CA LYS A 26 11.88 15.75 -1.33
C LYS A 26 10.98 16.37 -0.26
N LEU A 27 10.13 15.57 0.40
CA LEU A 27 9.32 16.06 1.52
C LEU A 27 10.17 16.43 2.73
N ASN A 28 11.18 15.61 3.06
CA ASN A 28 12.08 15.87 4.18
C ASN A 28 12.82 17.20 3.99
N THR A 29 13.38 17.42 2.79
CA THR A 29 14.06 18.67 2.45
C THR A 29 13.14 19.88 2.56
N ARG A 30 11.88 19.78 2.14
CA ARG A 30 10.94 20.91 2.13
C ARG A 30 10.37 21.27 3.50
N THR A 31 10.29 20.30 4.40
CA THR A 31 9.55 20.45 5.67
C THR A 31 10.44 20.41 6.91
N GLY A 32 11.69 19.94 6.77
CA GLY A 32 12.59 19.67 7.90
C GLY A 32 12.17 18.47 8.75
N LYS A 33 11.17 17.69 8.32
CA LYS A 33 10.68 16.51 9.04
C LYS A 33 11.21 15.21 8.42
N THR A 34 11.11 14.12 9.17
CA THR A 34 11.49 12.79 8.69
C THR A 34 10.26 12.00 8.23
N TYR A 35 10.11 11.86 6.92
CA TYR A 35 9.13 11.00 6.26
C TYR A 35 9.82 9.79 5.63
N ARG A 36 9.08 8.67 5.62
CA ARG A 36 9.41 7.44 4.91
C ARG A 36 8.13 6.77 4.44
N LEU A 37 8.26 5.79 3.54
CA LEU A 37 7.15 4.88 3.25
C LEU A 37 6.85 4.01 4.48
N PRO A 38 5.57 3.66 4.72
CA PRO A 38 5.21 2.69 5.75
C PRO A 38 5.76 1.31 5.39
N SER A 39 6.04 0.48 6.39
CA SER A 39 6.14 -0.95 6.14
C SER A 39 4.76 -1.53 5.85
N GLU A 40 4.70 -2.71 5.24
CA GLU A 40 3.47 -3.46 4.98
C GLU A 40 2.72 -3.75 6.28
N ALA A 41 3.46 -4.05 7.35
CA ALA A 41 2.87 -4.28 8.67
C ALA A 41 2.26 -2.99 9.26
N GLU A 42 2.95 -1.85 9.13
CA GLU A 42 2.43 -0.56 9.58
C GLU A 42 1.20 -0.14 8.78
N TRP A 43 1.25 -0.30 7.46
CA TRP A 43 0.13 -0.02 6.57
C TRP A 43 -1.07 -0.89 6.93
N GLN A 44 -0.87 -2.21 7.12
CA GLN A 44 -1.95 -3.12 7.48
C GLN A 44 -2.52 -2.81 8.87
N TYR A 45 -1.68 -2.49 9.85
CA TYR A 45 -2.12 -2.09 11.18
C TYR A 45 -3.00 -0.84 11.10
N ALA A 46 -2.55 0.18 10.36
CA ALA A 46 -3.30 1.40 10.13
C ALA A 46 -4.63 1.14 9.39
N ALA A 47 -4.61 0.33 8.33
CA ALA A 47 -5.79 -0.03 7.54
C ALA A 47 -6.84 -0.79 8.36
N ARG A 48 -6.41 -1.62 9.32
CA ARG A 48 -7.33 -2.36 10.21
C ARG A 48 -7.92 -1.53 11.33
N GLY A 49 -7.59 -0.23 11.44
CA GLY A 49 -8.04 0.61 12.56
C GLY A 49 -7.10 0.59 13.77
N GLY A 50 -5.94 -0.07 13.66
CA GLY A 50 -4.91 -0.13 14.70
C GLY A 50 -5.45 -0.55 16.07
N HIS A 51 -5.09 0.18 17.11
CA HIS A 51 -5.56 -0.07 18.48
C HIS A 51 -7.06 0.21 18.69
N ARG A 52 -7.72 0.85 17.72
CA ARG A 52 -9.17 1.13 17.73
C ARG A 52 -9.96 0.18 16.82
N SER A 53 -9.30 -0.85 16.28
CA SER A 53 -9.91 -1.81 15.37
C SER A 53 -11.16 -2.43 15.96
N GLN A 54 -12.25 -2.43 15.21
CA GLN A 54 -13.49 -3.13 15.56
C GLN A 54 -13.60 -4.49 14.87
N GLY A 55 -12.53 -4.96 14.20
CA GLY A 55 -12.50 -6.27 13.54
C GLY A 55 -13.30 -6.32 12.24
N PHE A 56 -13.50 -5.19 11.57
CA PHE A 56 -14.22 -5.14 10.29
C PHE A 56 -13.52 -5.87 9.16
N THR A 57 -14.33 -6.33 8.20
CA THR A 57 -13.83 -6.95 6.96
C THR A 57 -13.03 -5.95 6.16
N TYR A 58 -13.46 -4.70 6.00
CA TYR A 58 -12.74 -3.66 5.27
C TYR A 58 -12.33 -2.52 6.22
N SER A 59 -11.45 -1.64 5.75
CA SER A 59 -10.99 -0.51 6.55
C SER A 59 -12.16 0.43 6.85
N GLY A 60 -12.66 0.42 8.09
CA GLY A 60 -13.76 1.25 8.55
C GLY A 60 -15.16 0.66 8.40
N GLY A 61 -15.32 -0.59 7.94
CA GLY A 61 -16.64 -1.21 7.89
C GLY A 61 -16.72 -2.54 7.13
N ASN A 62 -17.89 -3.17 7.19
CA ASN A 62 -18.15 -4.48 6.54
C ASN A 62 -18.73 -4.36 5.12
N LYS A 63 -19.04 -3.15 4.67
CA LYS A 63 -19.61 -2.90 3.34
C LYS A 63 -18.64 -2.11 2.50
N LEU A 64 -18.02 -2.76 1.52
CA LEU A 64 -16.99 -2.14 0.67
C LEU A 64 -17.49 -0.85 -0.02
N ASN A 65 -18.75 -0.81 -0.46
CA ASN A 65 -19.31 0.38 -1.10
C ASN A 65 -19.37 1.62 -0.19
N GLU A 66 -19.36 1.45 1.13
CA GLU A 66 -19.39 2.58 2.09
C GLU A 66 -17.99 3.13 2.39
N VAL A 67 -16.95 2.31 2.24
CA VAL A 67 -15.58 2.61 2.70
C VAL A 67 -14.53 2.64 1.58
N GLY A 68 -14.90 2.26 0.36
CA GLY A 68 -13.95 2.03 -0.72
C GLY A 68 -14.44 2.43 -2.11
N TRP A 69 -13.47 2.85 -2.94
CA TRP A 69 -13.62 3.00 -4.38
C TRP A 69 -12.95 1.83 -5.08
N TYR A 70 -13.71 1.06 -5.85
CA TYR A 70 -13.26 -0.16 -6.51
C TYR A 70 -13.87 -0.25 -7.92
N ASP A 71 -13.49 -1.27 -8.70
CA ASP A 71 -13.79 -1.34 -10.14
C ASP A 71 -15.26 -1.05 -10.49
N GLU A 72 -16.21 -1.57 -9.70
CA GLU A 72 -17.65 -1.41 -9.97
C GLU A 72 -18.20 -0.01 -9.67
N ASN A 73 -17.63 0.72 -8.70
CA ASN A 73 -18.18 2.03 -8.27
C ASN A 73 -17.26 3.23 -8.56
N SER A 74 -16.05 2.97 -9.09
CA SER A 74 -15.06 4.01 -9.40
C SER A 74 -15.23 4.61 -10.79
N HIS A 75 -15.90 3.89 -11.71
CA HIS A 75 -15.97 4.24 -13.13
C HIS A 75 -14.57 4.36 -13.78
N ALA A 76 -13.64 3.49 -13.38
CA ALA A 76 -12.25 3.46 -13.87
C ALA A 76 -11.46 4.77 -13.60
N GLU A 77 -11.85 5.52 -12.57
CA GLU A 77 -11.23 6.78 -12.19
C GLU A 77 -10.90 6.82 -10.70
N THR A 78 -9.79 7.50 -10.38
CA THR A 78 -9.48 7.90 -8.99
C THR A 78 -10.45 8.98 -8.54
N LYS A 79 -10.84 8.96 -7.27
CA LYS A 79 -11.72 9.96 -6.66
C LYS A 79 -10.94 10.88 -5.71
N PRO A 80 -11.44 12.10 -5.45
CA PRO A 80 -10.92 12.93 -4.37
C PRO A 80 -10.83 12.13 -3.06
N VAL A 81 -9.76 12.34 -2.30
CA VAL A 81 -9.51 11.64 -1.03
C VAL A 81 -10.61 11.97 -0.03
N GLY A 82 -11.08 10.97 0.71
CA GLY A 82 -11.98 11.16 1.85
C GLY A 82 -13.47 11.30 1.50
N LEU A 83 -13.89 10.82 0.33
CA LEU A 83 -15.31 10.81 -0.06
C LEU A 83 -16.09 9.59 0.43
N LYS A 84 -15.40 8.57 0.96
CA LYS A 84 -15.98 7.40 1.63
C LYS A 84 -15.73 7.45 3.13
N GLN A 85 -16.35 6.56 3.89
CA GLN A 85 -16.19 6.55 5.35
C GLN A 85 -14.73 6.24 5.76
N PRO A 86 -14.19 6.91 6.79
CA PRO A 86 -12.89 6.59 7.33
C PRO A 86 -12.94 5.33 8.20
N ASN A 87 -11.76 4.80 8.54
CA ASN A 87 -11.63 3.82 9.60
C ASN A 87 -11.57 4.44 11.00
N GLU A 88 -11.39 3.59 12.01
CA GLU A 88 -11.43 3.95 13.42
C GLU A 88 -10.27 4.86 13.85
N LEU A 89 -9.23 4.99 13.02
CA LEU A 89 -8.15 5.96 13.20
C LEU A 89 -8.39 7.28 12.46
N GLY A 90 -9.51 7.42 11.73
CA GLY A 90 -9.79 8.56 10.86
C GLY A 90 -9.05 8.51 9.52
N LEU A 91 -8.57 7.34 9.10
CA LEU A 91 -7.87 7.17 7.82
C LEU A 91 -8.86 6.81 6.72
N TYR A 92 -8.71 7.45 5.57
CA TYR A 92 -9.59 7.31 4.41
C TYR A 92 -8.92 6.51 3.30
N ASP A 93 -9.72 5.95 2.40
CA ASP A 93 -9.30 5.31 1.15
C ASP A 93 -8.34 4.11 1.31
N MET A 94 -8.17 3.60 2.53
CA MET A 94 -7.38 2.40 2.83
C MET A 94 -7.99 1.11 2.26
N SER A 95 -9.15 1.19 1.59
CA SER A 95 -9.84 0.08 0.91
C SER A 95 -10.29 0.48 -0.50
N GLY A 96 -9.43 1.16 -1.28
CA GLY A 96 -9.75 1.50 -2.66
C GLY A 96 -8.95 2.67 -3.23
N ASN A 97 -9.52 3.31 -4.25
CA ASN A 97 -9.06 4.54 -4.89
C ASN A 97 -7.74 4.40 -5.67
N VAL A 98 -6.61 4.21 -4.98
CA VAL A 98 -5.28 4.06 -5.58
C VAL A 98 -4.46 2.99 -4.86
N TRP A 99 -3.54 2.38 -5.58
CA TRP A 99 -2.56 1.47 -4.99
C TRP A 99 -1.49 2.25 -4.23
N GLU A 100 -1.21 1.82 -2.99
CA GLU A 100 -0.24 2.48 -2.13
C GLU A 100 1.05 1.66 -2.00
N TRP A 101 2.18 2.36 -2.07
CA TRP A 101 3.51 1.76 -1.96
C TRP A 101 3.91 1.53 -0.50
N CYS A 102 4.39 0.33 -0.20
CA CYS A 102 5.09 0.04 1.07
C CYS A 102 6.61 0.00 0.88
N ALA A 103 7.36 0.12 1.97
CA ALA A 103 8.82 0.04 1.98
C ALA A 103 9.33 -1.38 1.68
N ASP A 104 8.56 -2.40 2.03
CA ASP A 104 8.93 -3.81 1.91
C ASP A 104 9.10 -4.24 0.45
N VAL A 105 10.00 -5.20 0.25
CA VAL A 105 10.20 -5.88 -1.03
C VAL A 105 9.09 -6.91 -1.19
N TRP A 106 8.51 -7.01 -2.40
CA TRP A 106 7.56 -8.07 -2.70
C TRP A 106 8.19 -9.45 -2.46
N HIS A 107 7.47 -10.28 -1.72
CA HIS A 107 7.76 -11.71 -1.62
C HIS A 107 6.58 -12.49 -2.19
N ASP A 108 6.83 -13.30 -3.21
CA ASP A 108 5.79 -14.08 -3.92
C ASP A 108 5.31 -15.33 -3.15
N ASN A 109 5.58 -15.41 -1.85
CA ASN A 109 5.40 -16.65 -1.08
C ASN A 109 4.22 -16.53 -0.11
N LEU A 110 3.02 -16.79 -0.63
CA LEU A 110 2.02 -17.54 0.13
C LEU A 110 2.58 -18.96 0.34
N MET A 111 2.57 -19.44 1.58
CA MET A 111 3.06 -20.74 2.05
C MET A 111 4.54 -20.82 2.48
N ARG A 112 4.82 -20.49 3.75
CA ARG A 112 5.51 -21.46 4.62
C ARG A 112 5.32 -21.12 6.10
N ALA A 113 4.66 -22.04 6.79
CA ALA A 113 4.73 -22.23 8.24
C ALA A 113 6.20 -22.31 8.71
N PRO A 114 6.50 -21.98 9.98
CA PRO A 114 7.86 -21.85 10.47
C PRO A 114 8.52 -23.23 10.56
N GLY A 115 9.54 -23.47 9.75
CA GLY A 115 10.23 -24.75 9.72
C GLY A 115 11.54 -24.72 8.93
N ARG A 116 12.64 -24.64 9.68
CA ARG A 116 14.04 -24.99 9.38
C ARG A 116 14.82 -24.13 8.38
N ARG A 117 15.86 -23.47 8.93
CA ARG A 117 17.06 -22.98 8.24
C ARG A 117 17.76 -24.11 7.49
N LYS A 118 18.10 -23.89 6.22
CA LYS A 118 19.38 -24.35 5.65
C LYS A 118 19.92 -23.27 4.70
N ARG A 119 21.13 -22.79 5.01
CA ARG A 119 22.03 -22.11 4.09
C ARG A 119 22.38 -23.07 2.96
N VAL A 120 22.28 -22.66 1.69
CA VAL A 120 23.31 -22.91 0.65
C VAL A 120 23.23 -21.83 -0.45
N ASP A 121 24.39 -21.23 -0.64
CA ASP A 121 25.09 -20.64 -1.79
C ASP A 121 24.39 -20.05 -3.04
N ASN A 122 25.07 -19.00 -3.48
CA ASN A 122 24.93 -18.00 -4.52
C ASN A 122 25.09 -18.59 -5.94
N ARG A 123 24.04 -18.52 -6.75
CA ARG A 123 24.12 -18.36 -8.22
C ARG A 123 22.73 -18.08 -8.79
N ARG A 124 22.60 -16.88 -9.38
CA ARG A 124 21.50 -16.41 -10.26
C ARG A 124 20.10 -16.28 -9.62
N ARG A 125 19.85 -15.16 -8.95
CA ARG A 125 18.51 -14.55 -8.89
C ARG A 125 18.63 -13.05 -9.11
N SER A 126 18.11 -12.60 -10.25
CA SER A 126 17.90 -11.20 -10.56
C SER A 126 17.11 -10.56 -9.41
N ARG A 127 17.73 -9.55 -8.79
CA ARG A 127 17.09 -8.65 -7.84
C ARG A 127 15.91 -7.96 -8.52
N SER A 128 14.71 -8.16 -8.01
CA SER A 128 13.60 -7.23 -8.25
C SER A 128 13.36 -6.44 -6.96
N PRO A 129 13.80 -5.17 -6.86
CA PRO A 129 13.59 -4.33 -5.66
C PRO A 129 12.17 -3.75 -5.55
N SER A 130 11.20 -4.25 -6.34
CA SER A 130 10.05 -3.47 -6.78
C SER A 130 9.02 -3.14 -5.69
N GLY A 131 8.97 -3.89 -4.60
CA GLY A 131 8.14 -3.61 -3.42
C GLY A 131 6.62 -3.67 -3.59
N SER A 132 5.96 -3.98 -2.46
CA SER A 132 4.52 -4.13 -2.22
C SER A 132 3.51 -3.32 -3.06
N TRP A 133 2.60 -3.91 -3.84
CA TRP A 133 1.35 -3.28 -4.29
C TRP A 133 0.18 -3.90 -3.50
N ARG A 134 -0.60 -3.13 -2.73
CA ARG A 134 -1.85 -3.65 -2.14
C ARG A 134 -3.02 -2.67 -2.19
N VAL A 135 -4.07 -3.09 -2.89
CA VAL A 135 -5.51 -2.80 -2.75
C VAL A 135 -6.24 -4.05 -3.26
N ARG A 136 -6.40 -5.02 -2.36
CA ARG A 136 -7.51 -5.96 -2.45
C ARG A 136 -8.11 -5.96 -1.06
N GLY A 137 -9.43 -5.71 -1.00
CA GLY A 137 -10.21 -5.73 0.23
C GLY A 137 -9.71 -6.84 1.13
N LEU A 138 -9.33 -6.42 2.33
CA LEU A 138 -8.92 -7.26 3.45
C LEU A 138 -9.69 -8.61 3.40
N ARG A 139 -8.91 -9.69 3.41
CA ARG A 139 -9.29 -11.09 3.17
C ARG A 139 -10.65 -11.49 3.73
#